data_AF-A0A382AJ92-F1
#
_entry.id   AF-A0A382AJ92-F1
#
_cell.length_a   1.000
_cell.length_b   1.000
_cell.length_c   1.000
_cell.angle_alpha   90.00
_cell.angle_beta   90.00
_cell.angle_gamma   90.00
#
_symmetry.space_group_name_H-M   'P 1'
#
loop_
_entity.id
_entity.type
_entity.pdbx_description
1 polymer ?
#
loop_
_entity_poly.entity_id
_entity_poly.type
_entity_poly.pdbx_seq_one_letter_code
_entity_poly.pdbx_strand_id
1 'polypeptide(L)' 'MRVAHVITRLIVGGAQENTVSTVLGLHEKPGVNVRLYCGPTTGPEGSLE' A
#
# COMPACT_ATOMS: atom_id res chain seq x y z
N MET A 1 7.80 10.88 -12.78
CA MET A 1 8.04 10.99 -11.32
C MET A 1 8.04 9.59 -10.70
N ARG A 2 9.00 9.28 -9.83
CA ARG A 2 9.05 7.99 -9.11
C ARG A 2 8.54 8.18 -7.69
N VAL A 3 7.65 7.30 -7.23
CA VAL A 3 7.02 7.38 -5.90
C VAL A 3 7.16 6.03 -5.19
N ALA A 4 7.73 6.06 -3.99
CA ALA A 4 7.76 4.89 -3.10
C ALA A 4 6.73 5.10 -1.99
N HIS A 5 5.75 4.20 -1.90
CA HIS A 5 4.81 4.17 -0.79
C HIS A 5 5.24 3.05 0.16
N VAL A 6 5.40 3.34 1.45
CA VAL A 6 5.90 2.38 2.44
C VAL A 6 4.86 2.22 3.53
N ILE A 7 4.51 0.98 3.87
CA ILE A 7 3.61 0.66 4.97
C ILE A 7 4.24 -0.40 5.88
N THR A 8 4.01 -0.26 7.19
CA THR A 8 4.57 -1.16 8.21
C THR A 8 3.99 -2.56 8.12
N ARG A 9 2.68 -2.67 7.90
CA ARG A 9 1.96 -3.91 7.61
C ARG A 9 0.85 -3.63 6.62
N LEU A 10 0.66 -4.51 5.65
CA LEU A 10 -0.61 -4.58 4.94
C LEU A 10 -1.47 -5.48 5.84
N ILE A 11 -2.60 -5.02 6.37
CA ILE A 11 -3.64 -5.77 7.13
C ILE A 11 -5.04 -5.33 6.67
N VAL A 12 -6.07 -6.18 6.78
CA VAL A 12 -7.43 -5.77 6.40
C VAL A 12 -7.92 -4.70 7.36
N GLY A 13 -8.32 -3.56 6.79
CA GLY A 13 -8.92 -2.44 7.50
C GLY A 13 -7.96 -1.29 7.80
N GLY A 14 -8.55 -0.14 8.13
CA GLY A 14 -7.82 1.06 8.55
C GLY A 14 -6.95 1.68 7.45
N ALA A 15 -5.68 1.95 7.77
CA ALA A 15 -4.76 2.67 6.88
C ALA A 15 -4.42 1.93 5.58
N GLN A 16 -4.71 0.62 5.49
CA GLN A 16 -4.46 -0.20 4.32
C GLN A 16 -5.33 0.20 3.12
N GLU A 17 -6.61 0.47 3.35
CA GLU A 17 -7.56 0.81 2.27
C GLU A 17 -7.15 2.09 1.55
N ASN A 18 -6.84 3.13 2.32
CA ASN A 18 -6.32 4.39 1.78
C ASN A 18 -4.97 4.20 1.06
N THR A 19 -4.09 3.35 1.61
CA THR A 19 -2.78 3.05 0.99
C THR A 19 -2.94 2.42 -0.38
N VAL A 20 -3.80 1.39 -0.50
CA VAL A 20 -4.05 0.72 -1.77
C VAL A 20 -4.72 1.66 -2.77
N SER A 21 -5.76 2.40 -2.34
CA SER A 21 -6.45 3.37 -3.19
C SER A 21 -5.49 4.44 -3.73
N THR A 22 -4.61 4.97 -2.89
CA THR A 22 -3.60 5.95 -3.29
C THR A 22 -2.64 5.40 -4.33
N VAL A 23 -2.12 4.18 -4.12
CA VAL A 23 -1.18 3.56 -5.07
C VAL A 23 -1.86 3.30 -6.42
N LEU A 24 -3.10 2.81 -6.43
CA LEU A 24 -3.87 2.58 -7.65
C LEU A 24 -4.11 3.89 -8.42
N GLY A 25 -4.58 4.94 -7.73
CA GLY A 25 -4.82 6.24 -8.36
C GLY A 25 -3.53 6.92 -8.85
N LEU A 26 -2.38 6.64 -8.24
CA LEU A 26 -1.08 7.11 -8.74
C LEU A 26 -0.59 6.30 -9.94
N HIS A 27 -0.93 5.01 -10.01
CA HIS A 27 -0.53 4.13 -11.11
C HIS A 27 -1.21 4.53 -12.44
N GLU A 28 -2.43 5.06 -12.38
CA GLU A 28 -3.18 5.52 -13.55
C GLU A 28 -2.66 6.86 -14.14
N LYS A 29 -1.79 7.58 -13.41
CA LYS A 29 -1.31 8.90 -13.85
C LYS A 29 -0.17 8.77 -14.87
N PRO A 30 -0.31 9.36 -16.08
CA PRO A 30 0.76 9.36 -17.07
C PRO A 30 2.08 9.93 -16.52
N GLY A 31 3.18 9.24 -16.76
CA GLY A 31 4.51 9.65 -16.30
C GLY A 31 4.78 9.45 -14.80
N VAL A 32 3.87 8.81 -14.05
CA VAL A 32 4.09 8.40 -12.67
C VAL A 32 4.45 6.91 -12.61
N ASN A 33 5.51 6.59 -11.87
CA ASN A 33 5.90 5.22 -11.57
C ASN A 33 5.86 5.04 -10.05
N VAL A 34 4.86 4.33 -9.55
CA VAL A 34 4.63 4.11 -8.11
C VAL A 34 4.91 2.66 -7.74
N ARG A 35 5.54 2.44 -6.57
CA ARG A 35 5.76 1.11 -5.99
C ARG A 35 5.40 1.10 -4.51
N LEU A 36 4.66 0.09 -4.09
CA LEU A 36 4.33 -0.16 -2.69
C LEU A 36 5.37 -1.14 -2.10
N TYR A 37 5.90 -0.78 -0.93
CA TYR A 37 6.74 -1.63 -0.10
C TYR A 37 6.01 -1.89 1.22
N CYS A 38 5.80 -3.16 1.54
CA CYS A 38 5.22 -3.58 2.81
C CYS A 38 6.28 -4.25 3.68
N GLY A 39 6.21 -3.98 4.99
CA GLY A 39 6.84 -4.82 5.98
C GLY A 39 6.20 -6.22 6.03
N PRO A 40 6.88 -7.20 6.66
CA PRO A 40 6.35 -8.55 6.79
C PRO A 40 5.03 -8.55 7.55
N THR A 41 4.09 -9.40 7.13
CA THR A 41 2.84 -9.60 7.87
C THR A 41 2.86 -10.93 8.61
N THR A 42 2.62 -10.88 9.92
CA THR A 42 2.37 -12.01 10.81
C THR A 42 1.44 -11.52 11.92
N GLY A 43 0.49 -12.35 12.32
CA GLY A 43 -0.55 -12.09 13.33
C GLY A 43 -1.78 -11.29 12.84
N PRO A 44 -2.97 -11.53 13.44
CA PRO A 44 -4.17 -10.75 13.18
C PRO A 44 -3.95 -9.34 13.76
N GLU A 45 -4.36 -8.26 13.14
CA GLU A 45 -5.74 -7.78 13.20
C GLU A 45 -6.00 -6.87 11.98
N GLY A 46 -6.91 -7.21 11.05
CA GLY A 46 -7.62 -8.49 11.00
C GLY A 46 -8.09 -8.94 9.61
N SER A 47 -7.27 -9.53 8.74
CA SER A 47 -5.88 -10.02 8.82
C SER A 47 -5.28 -9.86 7.41
N LEU A 48 -3.97 -9.67 7.29
CA LEU A 48 -3.24 -10.02 6.07
C LEU A 48 -2.02 -10.87 6.41
N GLU A 49 -2.19 -11.72 7.42
CA GLU A 49 -1.48 -13.01 7.48
C GLU A 49 -1.81 -13.86 6.27
#